data_AF-A0A560KG82-F1
#
_entry.id   AF-A0A560KG82-F1
#
_cell.length_a   1.000
_cell.length_b   1.000
_cell.length_c   1.000
_cell.angle_alpha   90.00
_cell.angle_beta   90.00
_cell.angle_gamma   90.00
#
_symmetry.space_group_name_H-M   'P 1'
#
loop_
_entity.id
_entity.type
_entity.pdbx_description
1 polymer ?
#
loop_
_entity_poly.entity_id
_entity_poly.type
_entity_poly.pdbx_seq_one_letter_code
_entity_poly.pdbx_strand_id
1 'polypeptide(L)'
;MNRTLPENLLAAMSDRLSASIGLYFPADRWTDMERGLERAAVELGYPSTLAAVQHWLTAGGPDRVQLEALAGQLTVGETYFFREPKSFEALGRQILPDLIAERRAMGLLSLRIWSAACCTGEEAYSLAMLLDTLLPDRADWTVTLLATDVNPRFLRRAAEGVYGEWSFRGVDPAMRTRYFTPLPGGRYRISPDIARMVTFSYHNLVDDPYPALESNTNAMDVILCRNVLMYFNGAQANRVVRRLARSLVDNGWLLPSSVDGAPPMFAPLTFVPFEGATVYRKLPLPAHAAPLAPVTQHFPILPLSPVPEPPALPVTAPPIAAVKPPVPSLDHCRSLYDQGRYGEAVEQLEARLAFAPADDAAMLLLARSYANQGHLAEAAHWCQGVLDHNRVSAEAHHLLAMIQQERGDAAAAAASLQRALFLAPQSIATHLAMANLARSQGRVRDARKHYRNIMGLLEGHRPEEILPDLEGMTVGRLMDVAAHAHAALGQATGGEF
;
A
#
# COMPACT_ATOMS: atom_id res chain seq x y z
N MET A 1 0.19 32.47 27.42
CA MET A 1 1.46 31.71 27.57
C MET A 1 2.37 32.17 26.45
N ASN A 2 3.56 32.64 26.77
CA ASN A 2 4.45 33.26 25.79
C ASN A 2 5.14 32.17 24.96
N ARG A 3 5.13 32.34 23.64
CA ARG A 3 5.91 31.55 22.68
C ARG A 3 7.40 31.68 23.03
N THR A 4 8.14 30.57 22.99
CA THR A 4 9.57 30.52 23.34
C THR A 4 10.48 30.60 22.11
N LEU A 5 9.98 30.14 20.95
CA LEU A 5 10.67 30.21 19.68
C LEU A 5 10.39 31.54 18.94
N PRO A 6 11.42 32.13 18.29
CA PRO A 6 11.24 33.26 17.37
C PRO A 6 10.24 32.98 16.24
N GLU A 7 9.42 33.98 15.88
CA GLU A 7 8.37 33.85 14.86
C GLU A 7 8.91 33.44 13.48
N ASN A 8 10.11 33.89 13.11
CA ASN A 8 10.75 33.49 11.85
C ASN A 8 11.10 32.00 11.81
N LEU A 9 11.49 31.40 12.94
CA LEU A 9 11.75 29.96 13.01
C LEU A 9 10.45 29.15 12.97
N LEU A 10 9.39 29.64 13.63
CA LEU A 10 8.07 29.02 13.57
C LEU A 10 7.50 29.04 12.15
N ALA A 11 7.58 30.18 11.45
CA ALA A 11 7.18 30.28 10.05
C ALA A 11 7.96 29.28 9.17
N ALA A 12 9.29 29.26 9.27
CA ALA A 12 10.13 28.34 8.51
C ALA A 12 9.82 26.86 8.83
N MET A 13 9.52 26.54 10.10
CA MET A 13 9.18 25.19 10.49
C MET A 13 7.79 24.78 9.99
N SER A 14 6.83 25.68 9.96
CA SER A 14 5.52 25.44 9.34
C SER A 14 5.67 25.11 7.85
N ASP A 15 6.49 25.88 7.12
CA ASP A 15 6.79 25.61 5.72
C ASP A 15 7.52 24.27 5.53
N ARG A 16 8.46 23.93 6.44
CA ARG A 16 9.17 22.65 6.43
C ARG A 16 8.21 21.47 6.66
N LEU A 17 7.36 21.54 7.68
CA LEU A 17 6.37 20.49 8.00
C LEU A 17 5.37 20.32 6.86
N SER A 18 4.91 21.44 6.29
CA SER A 18 4.06 21.45 5.11
C SER A 18 4.76 20.72 3.96
N ALA A 19 6.00 21.07 3.62
CA ALA A 19 6.76 20.44 2.54
C ALA A 19 7.03 18.94 2.78
N SER A 20 7.28 18.53 4.01
CA SER A 20 7.70 17.15 4.32
C SER A 20 6.53 16.20 4.58
N ILE A 21 5.53 16.58 5.38
CA ILE A 21 4.41 15.71 5.81
C ILE A 21 3.03 16.34 5.59
N GLY A 22 2.96 17.47 4.88
CA GLY A 22 1.72 18.15 4.51
C GLY A 22 1.12 19.05 5.58
N LEU A 23 1.57 18.97 6.84
CA LEU A 23 0.97 19.74 7.93
C LEU A 23 1.39 21.22 7.85
N TYR A 24 0.44 22.08 7.48
CA TYR A 24 0.60 23.52 7.50
C TYR A 24 -0.01 24.14 8.76
N PHE A 25 0.78 24.92 9.48
CA PHE A 25 0.35 25.65 10.68
C PHE A 25 0.32 27.16 10.41
N PRO A 26 -0.87 27.77 10.30
CA PRO A 26 -0.99 29.23 10.23
C PRO A 26 -0.55 29.89 11.55
N ALA A 27 -0.28 31.19 11.51
CA ALA A 27 0.34 31.92 12.62
C ALA A 27 -0.44 31.85 13.94
N ASP A 28 -1.77 31.80 13.86
CA ASP A 28 -2.67 31.62 15.01
C ASP A 28 -2.58 30.22 15.65
N ARG A 29 -2.05 29.23 14.92
CA ARG A 29 -1.84 27.85 15.40
C ARG A 29 -0.38 27.55 15.76
N TRP A 30 0.54 28.51 15.68
CA TRP A 30 1.95 28.27 16.04
C TRP A 30 2.16 27.85 17.49
N THR A 31 1.29 28.28 18.41
CA THR A 31 1.35 27.82 19.81
C THR A 31 1.10 26.30 19.93
N ASP A 32 0.24 25.74 19.07
CA ASP A 32 0.00 24.29 19.06
C ASP A 32 1.18 23.55 18.44
N MET A 33 1.70 24.07 17.33
CA MET A 33 2.87 23.55 16.65
C MET A 33 4.07 23.52 17.61
N GLU A 34 4.37 24.63 18.29
CA GLU A 34 5.49 24.73 19.23
C GLU A 34 5.41 23.69 20.35
N ARG A 35 4.23 23.43 20.91
CA ARG A 35 4.03 22.36 21.90
C ARG A 35 4.29 20.97 21.34
N GLY A 36 3.90 20.72 20.08
CA GLY A 36 4.20 19.46 19.40
C GLY A 36 5.69 19.29 19.11
N LEU A 37 6.35 20.37 18.66
CA LEU A 37 7.80 20.41 18.43
C LEU A 37 8.59 20.18 19.72
N GLU A 38 8.16 20.77 20.84
CA GLU A 38 8.76 20.55 22.17
C GLU A 38 8.68 19.08 22.58
N ARG A 39 7.51 18.44 22.46
CA ARG A 39 7.33 17.02 22.78
C ARG A 39 8.18 16.13 21.88
N ALA A 40 8.25 16.43 20.58
CA ALA A 40 9.08 15.69 19.63
C ALA A 40 10.58 15.86 19.94
N ALA A 41 11.01 17.07 20.30
CA ALA A 41 12.39 17.34 20.69
C ALA A 41 12.80 16.54 21.93
N VAL A 42 11.93 16.47 22.94
CA VAL A 42 12.14 15.65 24.15
C VAL A 42 12.22 14.17 23.80
N GLU A 43 11.29 13.65 22.99
CA GLU A 43 11.26 12.26 22.55
C GLU A 43 12.51 11.84 21.78
N LEU A 44 13.03 12.73 20.94
CA LEU A 44 14.24 12.51 20.13
C LEU A 44 15.54 12.85 20.88
N GLY A 45 15.47 13.25 22.16
CA GLY A 45 16.64 13.50 23.00
C GLY A 45 17.40 14.80 22.68
N TYR A 46 16.77 15.79 22.08
CA TYR A 46 17.39 17.10 21.85
C TYR A 46 17.52 17.89 23.16
N PRO A 47 18.60 18.69 23.32
CA PRO A 47 18.82 19.46 24.55
C PRO A 47 17.85 20.64 24.72
N SER A 48 17.23 21.10 23.64
CA SER A 48 16.18 22.12 23.67
C SER A 48 15.35 22.09 22.37
N THR A 49 14.13 22.61 22.43
CA THR A 49 13.27 22.78 21.24
C THR A 49 13.93 23.67 20.19
N LEU A 50 14.66 24.71 20.61
CA LEU A 50 15.37 25.60 19.69
C LEU A 50 16.45 24.85 18.90
N ALA A 51 17.27 24.04 19.58
CA ALA A 51 18.30 23.24 18.93
C ALA A 51 17.70 22.23 17.94
N ALA A 52 16.58 21.61 18.32
CA ALA A 52 15.87 20.67 17.45
C ALA A 52 15.32 21.35 16.19
N VAL A 53 14.63 22.49 16.33
CA VAL A 53 14.09 23.25 15.20
C VAL A 53 15.20 23.76 14.29
N GLN A 54 16.29 24.29 14.84
CA GLN A 54 17.45 24.69 14.03
C GLN A 54 18.01 23.53 13.23
N HIS A 55 18.07 22.33 13.82
CA HIS A 55 18.51 21.12 13.13
C HIS A 55 17.53 20.71 12.01
N TRP A 56 16.23 20.63 12.29
CA TRP A 56 15.21 20.27 11.30
C TRP A 56 15.06 21.29 10.15
N LEU A 57 15.52 22.52 10.35
CA LEU A 57 15.54 23.56 9.33
C LEU A 57 16.79 23.55 8.45
N THR A 58 17.81 22.74 8.76
CA THR A 58 18.98 22.58 7.91
C THR A 58 18.61 22.03 6.52
N ALA A 59 19.54 22.11 5.57
CA ALA A 59 19.29 21.70 4.18
C ALA A 59 18.84 20.23 4.02
N GLY A 60 19.29 19.34 4.93
CA GLY A 60 18.88 17.93 4.94
C GLY A 60 17.45 17.69 5.44
N GLY A 61 16.87 18.65 6.16
CA GLY A 61 15.58 18.49 6.82
C GLY A 61 15.59 17.40 7.91
N PRO A 62 14.43 17.12 8.52
CA PRO A 62 14.29 15.99 9.42
C PRO A 62 14.38 14.66 8.64
N ASP A 63 15.11 13.70 9.19
CA ASP A 63 15.13 12.33 8.64
C ASP A 63 13.80 11.60 8.88
N ARG A 64 13.73 10.35 8.41
CA ARG A 64 12.53 9.53 8.51
C ARG A 64 12.03 9.32 9.95
N VAL A 65 12.94 9.00 10.87
CA VAL A 65 12.61 8.73 12.28
C VAL A 65 12.11 10.02 12.94
N GLN A 66 12.77 11.14 12.63
CA GLN A 66 12.39 12.45 13.13
C GLN A 66 11.01 12.88 12.59
N LEU A 67 10.73 12.64 11.32
CA LEU A 67 9.41 12.90 10.71
C LEU A 67 8.30 12.06 11.35
N GLU A 68 8.56 10.80 11.63
CA GLU A 68 7.60 9.92 12.32
C GLU A 68 7.31 10.39 13.75
N ALA A 69 8.33 10.82 14.49
CA ALA A 69 8.16 11.40 15.82
C ALA A 69 7.38 12.73 15.76
N LEU A 70 7.72 13.60 14.81
CA LEU A 70 7.01 14.86 14.55
C LEU A 70 5.53 14.60 14.23
N ALA A 71 5.22 13.69 13.29
CA ALA A 71 3.86 13.29 12.98
C ALA A 71 3.13 12.72 14.20
N GLY A 72 3.82 11.93 15.02
CA GLY A 72 3.34 11.37 16.28
C GLY A 72 2.91 12.39 17.34
N GLN A 73 3.38 13.64 17.24
CA GLN A 73 3.08 14.72 18.18
C GLN A 73 2.19 15.83 17.58
N LEU A 74 2.25 16.03 16.25
CA LEU A 74 1.63 17.16 15.55
C LEU A 74 0.29 16.82 14.88
N THR A 75 0.04 15.55 14.56
CA THR A 75 -1.22 15.12 13.95
C THR A 75 -2.38 15.12 14.95
N VAL A 76 -3.59 15.40 14.48
CA VAL A 76 -4.81 15.40 15.29
C VAL A 76 -5.54 14.06 15.09
N GLY A 77 -5.71 13.30 16.18
CA GLY A 77 -6.27 11.95 16.17
C GLY A 77 -7.78 11.88 16.40
N GLU A 78 -8.55 12.83 15.89
CA GLU A 78 -10.01 12.85 16.09
C GLU A 78 -10.68 11.99 15.01
N THR A 79 -11.19 10.82 15.39
CA THR A 79 -11.94 9.91 14.51
C THR A 79 -12.94 9.07 15.32
N TYR A 80 -13.86 8.41 14.62
CA TYR A 80 -14.87 7.52 15.17
C TYR A 80 -15.53 6.68 14.09
N PHE A 81 -16.11 5.55 14.49
CA PHE A 81 -16.78 4.65 13.58
C PHE A 81 -17.96 5.35 12.90
N PHE A 82 -18.08 5.15 11.59
CA PHE A 82 -19.13 5.72 10.74
C PHE A 82 -19.24 7.25 10.84
N ARG A 83 -18.09 7.92 11.04
CA ARG A 83 -17.99 9.38 11.01
C ARG A 83 -18.59 9.96 9.73
N GLU A 84 -19.30 11.07 9.85
CA GLU A 84 -20.18 11.67 8.83
C GLU A 84 -21.09 10.61 8.18
N PRO A 85 -22.17 10.21 8.87
CA PRO A 85 -22.97 9.05 8.49
C PRO A 85 -23.57 9.15 7.08
N LYS A 86 -23.79 10.36 6.56
CA LYS A 86 -24.25 10.59 5.18
C LYS A 86 -23.28 10.07 4.12
N SER A 87 -21.98 10.17 4.35
CA SER A 87 -20.98 9.60 3.44
C SER A 87 -21.02 8.07 3.43
N PHE A 88 -21.18 7.44 4.61
CA PHE A 88 -21.36 5.99 4.71
C PHE A 88 -22.73 5.51 4.20
N GLU A 89 -23.77 6.33 4.30
CA GLU A 89 -25.08 6.07 3.70
C GLU A 89 -24.98 6.03 2.17
N ALA A 90 -24.31 7.01 1.56
CA ALA A 90 -24.03 7.02 0.11
C ALA A 90 -23.22 5.79 -0.34
N LEU A 91 -22.17 5.44 0.43
CA LEU A 91 -21.37 4.24 0.18
C LEU A 91 -22.22 2.96 0.26
N GLY A 92 -22.98 2.80 1.33
CA GLY A 92 -23.69 1.56 1.64
C GLY A 92 -24.96 1.32 0.84
N ARG A 93 -25.66 2.38 0.42
CA ARG A 93 -26.93 2.26 -0.29
C ARG A 93 -26.80 2.28 -1.80
N GLN A 94 -25.74 2.87 -2.34
CA GLN A 94 -25.63 3.08 -3.79
C GLN A 94 -24.23 2.76 -4.31
N ILE A 95 -23.18 3.45 -3.85
CA ILE A 95 -21.85 3.37 -4.50
C ILE A 95 -21.29 1.95 -4.48
N LEU A 96 -21.18 1.31 -3.31
CA LEU A 96 -20.63 -0.05 -3.21
C LEU A 96 -21.57 -1.10 -3.82
N PRO A 97 -22.90 -1.09 -3.58
CA PRO A 97 -23.81 -2.01 -4.25
C PRO A 97 -23.73 -1.95 -5.78
N ASP A 98 -23.70 -0.76 -6.38
CA ASP A 98 -23.63 -0.57 -7.83
C ASP A 98 -22.30 -1.11 -8.38
N LEU A 99 -21.17 -0.79 -7.72
CA LEU A 99 -19.86 -1.33 -8.08
C LEU A 99 -19.83 -2.86 -8.00
N ILE A 100 -20.36 -3.45 -6.93
CA ILE A 100 -20.41 -4.90 -6.74
C ILE A 100 -21.24 -5.55 -7.85
N ALA A 101 -22.39 -4.98 -8.19
CA ALA A 101 -23.24 -5.49 -9.27
C ALA A 101 -22.55 -5.41 -10.63
N GLU A 102 -21.89 -4.30 -10.92
CA GLU A 102 -21.12 -4.08 -12.15
C GLU A 102 -20.00 -5.12 -12.29
N ARG A 103 -19.20 -5.29 -11.22
CA ARG A 103 -18.10 -6.24 -11.13
C ARG A 103 -18.55 -7.69 -11.32
N ARG A 104 -19.69 -8.08 -10.73
CA ARG A 104 -20.32 -9.39 -10.96
C ARG A 104 -20.74 -9.59 -12.42
N ALA A 105 -21.39 -8.59 -13.02
CA ALA A 105 -21.83 -8.67 -14.41
C ALA A 105 -20.65 -8.85 -15.39
N MET A 106 -19.47 -8.33 -15.04
CA MET A 106 -18.24 -8.49 -15.82
C MET A 106 -17.47 -9.78 -15.49
N GLY A 107 -17.89 -10.57 -14.49
CA GLY A 107 -17.12 -11.72 -14.00
C GLY A 107 -15.81 -11.34 -13.29
N LEU A 108 -15.67 -10.08 -12.88
CA LEU A 108 -14.48 -9.54 -12.22
C LEU A 108 -14.74 -9.36 -10.73
N LEU A 109 -14.63 -10.45 -9.96
CA LEU A 109 -14.89 -10.44 -8.51
C LEU A 109 -13.74 -9.83 -7.70
N SER A 110 -13.44 -8.56 -7.95
CA SER A 110 -12.39 -7.81 -7.25
C SER A 110 -12.87 -6.42 -6.86
N LEU A 111 -12.45 -5.94 -5.68
CA LEU A 111 -12.75 -4.60 -5.20
C LEU A 111 -11.55 -4.03 -4.45
N ARG A 112 -11.16 -2.79 -4.76
CA ARG A 112 -10.00 -2.11 -4.17
C ARG A 112 -10.43 -0.78 -3.55
N ILE A 113 -10.27 -0.69 -2.24
CA ILE A 113 -10.66 0.47 -1.43
C ILE A 113 -9.46 0.98 -0.65
N TRP A 114 -9.32 2.30 -0.56
CA TRP A 114 -8.27 2.96 0.21
C TRP A 114 -8.86 3.99 1.19
N SER A 115 -8.62 3.80 2.49
CA SER A 115 -8.77 4.86 3.51
C SER A 115 -7.42 5.57 3.66
N ALA A 116 -7.31 6.73 3.02
CA ALA A 116 -6.12 7.57 3.01
C ALA A 116 -6.16 8.56 4.19
N ALA A 117 -5.19 8.42 5.10
CA ALA A 117 -5.13 9.02 6.43
C ALA A 117 -6.21 8.46 7.38
N CYS A 118 -6.10 7.16 7.64
CA CYS A 118 -7.06 6.36 8.40
C CYS A 118 -7.08 6.63 9.92
N CYS A 119 -6.16 7.44 10.44
CA CYS A 119 -5.97 7.68 11.86
C CYS A 119 -5.89 6.33 12.61
N THR A 120 -6.62 6.18 13.70
CA THR A 120 -6.61 5.02 14.60
C THR A 120 -7.48 3.86 14.09
N GLY A 121 -7.87 3.86 12.81
CA GLY A 121 -8.46 2.72 12.12
C GLY A 121 -9.99 2.67 12.11
N GLU A 122 -10.67 3.56 12.84
CA GLU A 122 -12.14 3.57 12.89
C GLU A 122 -12.80 3.70 11.51
N GLU A 123 -12.26 4.53 10.60
CA GLU A 123 -12.80 4.65 9.23
C GLU A 123 -12.61 3.36 8.44
N ALA A 124 -11.41 2.77 8.49
CA ALA A 124 -11.08 1.55 7.77
C ALA A 124 -11.93 0.37 8.25
N TYR A 125 -12.12 0.22 9.56
CA TYR A 125 -12.99 -0.82 10.10
C TYR A 125 -14.47 -0.55 9.83
N SER A 126 -14.92 0.70 9.75
CA SER A 126 -16.27 1.01 9.27
C SER A 126 -16.50 0.56 7.82
N LEU A 127 -15.51 0.73 6.95
CA LEU A 127 -15.56 0.18 5.59
C LEU A 127 -15.59 -1.35 5.61
N ALA A 128 -14.75 -1.99 6.43
CA ALA A 128 -14.73 -3.44 6.54
C ALA A 128 -16.06 -4.02 7.04
N MET A 129 -16.67 -3.44 8.08
CA MET A 129 -17.99 -3.82 8.59
C MET A 129 -19.10 -3.61 7.55
N LEU A 130 -19.02 -2.52 6.77
CA LEU A 130 -19.95 -2.26 5.68
C LEU A 130 -19.82 -3.32 4.57
N LEU A 131 -18.60 -3.68 4.18
CA LEU A 131 -18.35 -4.73 3.20
C LEU A 131 -18.80 -6.11 3.69
N ASP A 132 -18.60 -6.46 4.97
CA ASP A 132 -19.13 -7.71 5.55
C ASP A 132 -20.66 -7.80 5.42
N THR A 133 -21.35 -6.66 5.43
CA THR A 133 -22.82 -6.62 5.24
C THR A 133 -23.21 -6.74 3.76
N LEU A 134 -22.44 -6.14 2.85
CA LEU A 134 -22.76 -6.07 1.42
C LEU A 134 -22.26 -7.26 0.59
N LEU A 135 -21.22 -7.96 1.06
CA LEU A 135 -20.56 -9.09 0.39
C LEU A 135 -20.58 -10.35 1.28
N PRO A 136 -21.73 -11.04 1.42
CA PRO A 136 -21.81 -12.29 2.18
C PRO A 136 -20.95 -13.41 1.57
N ASP A 137 -20.75 -13.37 0.25
CA ASP A 137 -19.91 -14.23 -0.58
C ASP A 137 -18.46 -13.71 -0.69
N ARG A 138 -17.98 -12.89 0.24
CA ARG A 138 -16.63 -12.27 0.17
C ARG A 138 -15.47 -13.25 -0.08
N ALA A 139 -15.63 -14.53 0.25
CA ALA A 139 -14.60 -15.54 0.03
C ALA A 139 -14.31 -15.78 -1.46
N ASP A 140 -15.28 -15.48 -2.32
CA ASP A 140 -15.15 -15.57 -3.78
C ASP A 140 -14.55 -14.28 -4.39
N TRP A 141 -14.34 -13.24 -3.58
CA TRP A 141 -13.86 -11.94 -4.02
C TRP A 141 -12.41 -11.68 -3.61
N THR A 142 -11.65 -11.07 -4.52
CA THR A 142 -10.37 -10.43 -4.18
C THR A 142 -10.63 -9.00 -3.68
N VAL A 143 -10.75 -8.84 -2.36
CA VAL A 143 -10.97 -7.54 -1.73
C VAL A 143 -9.66 -6.98 -1.18
N THR A 144 -9.27 -5.81 -1.65
CA THR A 144 -8.20 -4.99 -1.05
C THR A 144 -8.84 -3.84 -0.27
N LEU A 145 -8.57 -3.77 1.03
CA LEU A 145 -8.91 -2.60 1.85
C LEU A 145 -7.64 -2.07 2.52
N LEU A 146 -7.00 -1.13 1.84
CA LEU A 146 -5.79 -0.47 2.28
C LEU A 146 -6.15 0.71 3.20
N ALA A 147 -5.47 0.81 4.34
CA ALA A 147 -5.62 1.93 5.26
C ALA A 147 -4.22 2.50 5.56
N THR A 148 -4.01 3.78 5.25
CA THR A 148 -2.70 4.39 5.42
C THR A 148 -2.72 5.64 6.26
N ASP A 149 -1.64 5.90 6.99
CA ASP A 149 -1.47 7.15 7.74
C ASP A 149 0.01 7.55 7.82
N VAL A 150 0.26 8.83 8.05
CA VAL A 150 1.61 9.38 8.26
C VAL A 150 2.06 9.24 9.72
N ASN A 151 1.13 8.99 10.64
CA ASN A 151 1.42 8.82 12.06
C ASN A 151 1.51 7.32 12.43
N PRO A 152 2.71 6.78 12.69
CA PRO A 152 2.88 5.37 13.04
C PRO A 152 2.25 4.99 14.39
N ARG A 153 2.01 5.95 15.31
CA ARG A 153 1.29 5.68 16.56
C ARG A 153 -0.19 5.40 16.32
N PHE A 154 -0.78 6.08 15.35
CA PHE A 154 -2.16 5.81 14.96
C PHE A 154 -2.30 4.44 14.30
N LEU A 155 -1.36 4.10 13.40
CA LEU A 155 -1.32 2.77 12.78
C LEU A 155 -1.15 1.64 13.80
N ARG A 156 -0.28 1.80 14.80
CA ARG A 156 -0.15 0.81 15.90
C ARG A 156 -1.47 0.61 16.64
N ARG A 157 -2.15 1.71 17.00
CA ARG A 157 -3.46 1.63 17.66
C ARG A 157 -4.54 1.02 16.77
N ALA A 158 -4.49 1.27 15.47
CA ALA A 158 -5.40 0.69 14.49
C ALA A 158 -5.20 -0.84 14.36
N ALA A 159 -3.94 -1.26 14.29
CA ALA A 159 -3.56 -2.68 14.27
C ALA A 159 -3.91 -3.40 15.58
N GLU A 160 -3.79 -2.75 16.74
CA GLU A 160 -4.28 -3.28 18.01
C GLU A 160 -5.80 -3.51 18.01
N GLY A 161 -6.55 -2.66 17.31
CA GLY A 161 -8.00 -2.81 17.13
C GLY A 161 -8.80 -2.68 18.44
N VAL A 162 -8.27 -1.95 19.43
CA VAL A 162 -8.93 -1.75 20.73
C VAL A 162 -9.37 -0.31 20.91
N TYR A 163 -10.67 -0.12 21.11
CA TYR A 163 -11.34 1.18 21.15
C TYR A 163 -12.04 1.42 22.49
N GLY A 164 -12.18 2.69 22.88
CA GLY A 164 -13.00 3.09 24.03
C GLY A 164 -14.40 3.53 23.60
N GLU A 165 -15.28 3.74 24.57
CA GLU A 165 -16.68 4.21 24.34
C GLU A 165 -16.77 5.41 23.41
N TRP A 166 -15.84 6.36 23.50
CA TRP A 166 -15.86 7.57 22.68
C TRP A 166 -15.85 7.26 21.17
N SER A 167 -15.14 6.23 20.72
CA SER A 167 -15.08 5.84 19.30
C SER A 167 -16.43 5.36 18.75
N PHE A 168 -17.39 5.01 19.62
CA PHE A 168 -18.72 4.51 19.25
C PHE A 168 -19.82 5.58 19.26
N ARG A 169 -19.47 6.86 19.43
CA ARG A 169 -20.44 7.95 19.40
C ARG A 169 -21.19 7.97 18.07
N GLY A 170 -22.52 7.80 18.12
CA GLY A 170 -23.37 7.76 16.92
C GLY A 170 -23.39 6.41 16.18
N VAL A 171 -22.82 5.35 16.75
CA VAL A 171 -22.89 3.99 16.20
C VAL A 171 -24.10 3.26 16.76
N ASP A 172 -24.79 2.51 15.91
CA ASP A 172 -25.86 1.60 16.34
C ASP A 172 -25.32 0.56 17.35
N PRO A 173 -25.90 0.44 18.56
CA PRO A 173 -25.52 -0.59 19.53
C PRO A 173 -25.50 -2.01 18.96
N ALA A 174 -26.35 -2.33 17.99
CA ALA A 174 -26.37 -3.64 17.34
C ALA A 174 -25.07 -3.91 16.55
N MET A 175 -24.54 -2.91 15.86
CA MET A 175 -23.26 -3.01 15.14
C MET A 175 -22.11 -3.25 16.10
N ARG A 176 -22.11 -2.54 17.24
CA ARG A 176 -21.10 -2.73 18.28
C ARG A 176 -21.13 -4.17 18.81
N THR A 177 -22.31 -4.68 19.15
CA THR A 177 -22.47 -6.06 19.65
C THR A 177 -22.07 -7.10 18.62
N ARG A 178 -22.31 -6.85 17.32
CA ARG A 178 -21.97 -7.79 16.25
C ARG A 178 -20.46 -7.89 15.99
N TYR A 179 -19.76 -6.76 16.00
CA TYR A 179 -18.38 -6.70 15.51
C TYR A 179 -17.32 -6.50 16.59
N PHE A 180 -17.71 -6.29 17.85
CA PHE A 180 -16.76 -6.03 18.93
C PHE A 180 -17.00 -6.90 20.15
N THR A 181 -15.89 -7.34 20.75
CA THR A 181 -15.89 -8.05 22.04
C THR A 181 -15.54 -7.07 23.16
N PRO A 182 -16.34 -6.97 24.24
CA PRO A 182 -16.03 -6.12 25.37
C PRO A 182 -14.79 -6.61 26.12
N LEU A 183 -14.01 -5.66 26.62
CA LEU A 183 -12.83 -5.84 27.46
C LEU A 183 -12.99 -5.08 28.79
N PRO A 184 -12.21 -5.42 29.83
CA PRO A 184 -12.17 -4.66 31.07
C PRO A 184 -11.90 -3.17 30.85
N GLY A 185 -12.50 -2.32 31.70
CA GLY A 185 -12.28 -0.86 31.64
C GLY A 185 -13.04 -0.12 30.55
N GLY A 186 -14.16 -0.67 30.05
CA GLY A 186 -14.99 0.00 29.03
C GLY A 186 -14.32 0.08 27.65
N ARG A 187 -13.47 -0.92 27.35
CA ARG A 187 -12.74 -1.06 26.09
C ARG A 187 -13.40 -2.15 25.24
N TYR A 188 -13.20 -2.10 23.94
CA TYR A 188 -13.79 -3.02 22.98
C TYR A 188 -12.76 -3.41 21.94
N ARG A 189 -12.66 -4.70 21.62
CA ARG A 189 -11.77 -5.21 20.57
C ARG A 189 -12.57 -5.57 19.33
N ILE A 190 -12.13 -5.11 18.17
CA ILE A 190 -12.71 -5.48 16.87
C ILE A 190 -12.59 -7.00 16.64
N SER A 191 -13.59 -7.59 15.98
CA SER A 191 -13.57 -9.00 15.59
C SER A 191 -12.33 -9.31 14.73
N PRO A 192 -11.60 -10.40 15.00
CA PRO A 192 -10.46 -10.83 14.18
C PRO A 192 -10.81 -10.99 12.70
N ASP A 193 -12.04 -11.38 12.37
CA ASP A 193 -12.49 -11.56 10.99
C ASP A 193 -12.57 -10.23 10.24
N ILE A 194 -13.04 -9.18 10.91
CA ILE A 194 -13.07 -7.83 10.35
C ILE A 194 -11.67 -7.22 10.35
N ALA A 195 -10.87 -7.49 11.38
CA ALA A 195 -9.49 -7.02 11.47
C ALA A 195 -8.65 -7.46 10.26
N ARG A 196 -8.76 -8.74 9.88
CA ARG A 196 -8.04 -9.33 8.74
C ARG A 196 -8.43 -8.75 7.38
N MET A 197 -9.54 -8.04 7.27
CA MET A 197 -9.94 -7.40 6.01
C MET A 197 -9.10 -6.15 5.72
N VAL A 198 -8.50 -5.53 6.74
CA VAL A 198 -7.80 -4.24 6.60
C VAL A 198 -6.30 -4.44 6.61
N THR A 199 -5.61 -3.90 5.60
CA THR A 199 -4.15 -3.79 5.60
C THR A 199 -3.74 -2.38 6.00
N PHE A 200 -3.11 -2.24 7.17
CA PHE A 200 -2.55 -0.97 7.63
C PHE A 200 -1.11 -0.80 7.12
N SER A 201 -0.80 0.36 6.54
CA SER A 201 0.56 0.68 6.10
C SER A 201 0.88 2.15 6.34
N TYR A 202 2.16 2.47 6.50
CA TYR A 202 2.57 3.86 6.49
C TYR A 202 2.41 4.43 5.09
N HIS A 203 1.87 5.65 4.98
CA HIS A 203 1.98 6.41 3.75
C HIS A 203 1.89 7.93 3.99
N ASN A 204 2.82 8.66 3.39
CA ASN A 204 2.83 10.11 3.35
C ASN A 204 2.28 10.60 2.00
N LEU A 205 1.07 11.18 2.04
CA LEU A 205 0.39 11.72 0.85
C LEU A 205 1.18 12.85 0.15
N VAL A 206 2.10 13.52 0.83
CA VAL A 206 2.86 14.61 0.20
C VAL A 206 4.08 14.09 -0.54
N ASP A 207 4.86 13.21 0.08
CA ASP A 207 6.20 12.88 -0.38
C ASP A 207 6.32 11.47 -0.99
N ASP A 208 5.69 10.46 -0.38
CA ASP A 208 5.82 9.07 -0.83
C ASP A 208 5.24 8.92 -2.24
N PRO A 209 5.79 8.06 -3.12
CA PRO A 209 5.28 7.87 -4.47
C PRO A 209 3.91 7.18 -4.49
N TYR A 210 2.97 7.76 -5.25
CA TYR A 210 1.66 7.17 -5.58
C TYR A 210 0.99 7.94 -6.73
N PRO A 211 0.17 7.26 -7.58
CA PRO A 211 -0.13 5.82 -7.56
C PRO A 211 1.12 4.96 -7.77
N ALA A 212 1.31 3.95 -6.93
CA ALA A 212 2.45 3.03 -6.98
C ALA A 212 1.97 1.62 -6.64
N LEU A 213 2.65 0.63 -7.21
CA LEU A 213 2.30 -0.78 -7.00
C LEU A 213 2.83 -1.26 -5.67
N GLU A 214 4.04 -0.84 -5.33
CA GLU A 214 4.76 -1.20 -4.12
C GLU A 214 4.01 -0.76 -2.86
N SER A 215 3.34 0.40 -2.90
CA SER A 215 2.48 0.87 -1.82
C SER A 215 1.02 0.44 -1.96
N ASN A 216 0.69 -0.34 -2.99
CA ASN A 216 -0.65 -0.81 -3.32
C ASN A 216 -1.68 0.34 -3.46
N THR A 217 -1.25 1.55 -3.86
CA THR A 217 -2.03 2.81 -3.87
C THR A 217 -2.64 3.16 -5.24
N ASN A 218 -2.87 2.18 -6.08
CA ASN A 218 -3.30 2.35 -7.47
C ASN A 218 -4.56 1.55 -7.80
N ALA A 219 -5.18 1.87 -8.93
CA ALA A 219 -6.38 1.21 -9.44
C ALA A 219 -7.45 1.01 -8.36
N MET A 220 -7.73 2.07 -7.59
CA MET A 220 -8.73 2.05 -6.53
C MET A 220 -10.12 2.27 -7.12
N ASP A 221 -11.07 1.42 -6.73
CA ASP A 221 -12.49 1.63 -7.00
C ASP A 221 -13.03 2.78 -6.14
N VAL A 222 -12.58 2.84 -4.88
CA VAL A 222 -13.01 3.83 -3.91
C VAL A 222 -11.82 4.33 -3.08
N ILE A 223 -11.70 5.64 -2.92
CA ILE A 223 -10.77 6.28 -1.99
C ILE A 223 -11.57 7.16 -1.02
N LEU A 224 -11.39 6.95 0.28
CA LEU A 224 -11.77 7.91 1.31
C LEU A 224 -10.53 8.71 1.69
N CYS A 225 -10.62 10.03 1.66
CA CYS A 225 -9.55 10.93 2.12
C CYS A 225 -10.18 12.10 2.85
N ARG A 226 -10.54 11.87 4.13
CA ARG A 226 -11.51 12.68 4.86
C ARG A 226 -10.89 13.36 6.08
N ASN A 227 -11.23 14.63 6.28
CA ASN A 227 -10.78 15.49 7.38
C ASN A 227 -9.24 15.62 7.45
N VAL A 228 -8.58 15.67 6.29
CA VAL A 228 -7.11 15.60 6.16
C VAL A 228 -6.58 16.72 5.27
N LEU A 229 -7.22 16.97 4.13
CA LEU A 229 -6.76 17.99 3.18
C LEU A 229 -6.89 19.41 3.78
N MET A 230 -7.76 19.59 4.77
CA MET A 230 -7.90 20.84 5.53
C MET A 230 -6.64 21.26 6.31
N TYR A 231 -5.69 20.34 6.53
CA TYR A 231 -4.39 20.65 7.15
C TYR A 231 -3.31 21.05 6.14
N PHE A 232 -3.57 20.87 4.85
CA PHE A 232 -2.60 21.15 3.79
C PHE A 232 -2.76 22.58 3.30
N ASN A 233 -1.68 23.17 2.79
CA ASN A 233 -1.82 24.41 2.03
C ASN A 233 -2.53 24.12 0.69
N GLY A 234 -3.15 25.14 0.08
CA GLY A 234 -3.98 24.95 -1.11
C GLY A 234 -3.24 24.32 -2.30
N ALA A 235 -1.97 24.65 -2.52
CA ALA A 235 -1.20 24.08 -3.63
C ALA A 235 -0.90 22.58 -3.41
N GLN A 236 -0.58 22.20 -2.18
CA GLN A 236 -0.35 20.82 -1.79
C GLN A 236 -1.62 19.99 -1.81
N ALA A 237 -2.72 20.52 -1.26
CA ALA A 237 -4.01 19.85 -1.28
C ALA A 237 -4.45 19.53 -2.72
N ASN A 238 -4.33 20.49 -3.65
CA ASN A 238 -4.56 20.28 -5.08
C ASN A 238 -3.64 19.19 -5.68
N ARG A 239 -2.36 19.17 -5.30
CA ARG A 239 -1.41 18.16 -5.77
C ARG A 239 -1.80 16.76 -5.29
N VAL A 240 -2.14 16.63 -4.01
CA VAL A 240 -2.60 15.37 -3.41
C VAL A 240 -3.86 14.88 -4.10
N VAL A 241 -4.85 15.75 -4.31
CA VAL A 241 -6.10 15.39 -4.99
C VAL A 241 -5.86 14.90 -6.41
N ARG A 242 -4.98 15.57 -7.18
CA ARG A 242 -4.60 15.09 -8.52
C ARG A 242 -3.94 13.71 -8.49
N ARG A 243 -3.15 13.40 -7.46
CA ARG A 243 -2.53 12.09 -7.30
C ARG A 243 -3.56 11.02 -6.90
N LEU A 244 -4.46 11.33 -5.98
CA LEU A 244 -5.60 10.46 -5.62
C LEU A 244 -6.49 10.18 -6.85
N ALA A 245 -6.78 11.18 -7.67
CA ALA A 245 -7.53 11.01 -8.92
C ALA A 245 -6.80 10.09 -9.93
N ARG A 246 -5.46 10.10 -9.94
CA ARG A 246 -4.68 9.14 -10.75
C ARG A 246 -4.67 7.74 -10.14
N SER A 247 -4.81 7.63 -8.83
CA SER A 247 -4.96 6.34 -8.14
C SER A 247 -6.31 5.67 -8.38
N LEU A 248 -7.35 6.43 -8.75
CA LEU A 248 -8.66 5.87 -9.09
C LEU A 248 -8.68 5.20 -10.48
N VAL A 249 -9.43 4.10 -10.59
CA VAL A 249 -9.88 3.59 -11.89
C VAL A 249 -10.88 4.55 -12.53
N ASP A 250 -11.09 4.41 -13.84
CA ASP A 250 -12.22 5.07 -14.49
C ASP A 250 -13.53 4.59 -13.84
N ASN A 251 -14.45 5.51 -13.68
CA ASN A 251 -15.68 5.39 -12.89
C ASN A 251 -15.48 5.21 -11.37
N GLY A 252 -14.25 5.23 -10.87
CA GLY A 252 -13.93 5.17 -9.44
C GLY A 252 -14.33 6.42 -8.66
N TRP A 253 -14.40 6.29 -7.34
CA TRP A 253 -14.99 7.27 -6.44
C TRP A 253 -14.00 7.83 -5.42
N LEU A 254 -13.99 9.16 -5.25
CA LEU A 254 -13.30 9.84 -4.15
C LEU A 254 -14.32 10.44 -3.19
N LEU A 255 -14.17 10.14 -1.91
CA LEU A 255 -15.01 10.68 -0.84
C LEU A 255 -14.14 11.48 0.13
N PRO A 256 -14.04 12.82 -0.03
CA PRO A 256 -13.49 13.71 0.98
C PRO A 256 -14.55 14.13 2.01
N SER A 257 -14.15 14.83 3.07
CA SER A 257 -15.08 15.54 3.94
C SER A 257 -15.52 16.87 3.31
N SER A 258 -16.66 17.41 3.73
CA SER A 258 -17.15 18.72 3.29
C SER A 258 -16.22 19.89 3.68
N VAL A 259 -15.33 19.69 4.66
CA VAL A 259 -14.36 20.71 5.11
C VAL A 259 -13.01 20.63 4.40
N ASP A 260 -12.78 19.59 3.58
CA ASP A 260 -11.48 19.34 2.95
C ASP A 260 -11.20 20.22 1.72
N GLY A 261 -12.22 20.89 1.19
CA GLY A 261 -12.06 21.82 0.08
C GLY A 261 -13.34 22.06 -0.71
N ALA A 262 -13.29 23.07 -1.58
CA ALA A 262 -14.38 23.38 -2.50
C ALA A 262 -14.28 22.56 -3.80
N PRO A 263 -15.40 22.34 -4.53
CA PRO A 263 -15.42 21.51 -5.74
C PRO A 263 -14.34 21.78 -6.80
N PRO A 264 -13.92 23.03 -7.09
CA PRO A 264 -12.86 23.28 -8.07
C PRO A 264 -11.51 22.62 -7.76
N MET A 265 -11.21 22.39 -6.46
CA MET A 265 -9.98 21.72 -6.02
C MET A 265 -9.95 20.24 -6.43
N PHE A 266 -11.12 19.64 -6.68
CA PHE A 266 -11.26 18.23 -7.01
C PHE A 266 -11.20 17.91 -8.50
N ALA A 267 -10.97 18.92 -9.35
CA ALA A 267 -10.71 18.69 -10.77
C ALA A 267 -9.49 17.75 -10.97
N PRO A 268 -9.57 16.77 -11.89
CA PRO A 268 -10.58 16.60 -12.94
C PRO A 268 -11.79 15.73 -12.53
N LEU A 269 -11.98 15.40 -11.26
CA LEU A 269 -13.11 14.59 -10.82
C LEU A 269 -14.42 15.37 -10.89
N THR A 270 -15.50 14.67 -11.21
CA THR A 270 -16.85 15.25 -11.32
C THR A 270 -17.57 15.08 -9.99
N PHE A 271 -18.10 16.17 -9.44
CA PHE A 271 -18.94 16.12 -8.25
C PHE A 271 -20.23 15.36 -8.54
N VAL A 272 -20.60 14.42 -7.68
CA VAL A 272 -21.85 13.66 -7.78
C VAL A 272 -22.71 13.99 -6.56
N PRO A 273 -23.94 14.51 -6.74
CA PRO A 273 -24.76 14.95 -5.63
C PRO A 273 -25.29 13.75 -4.85
N PHE A 274 -24.92 13.69 -3.57
CA PHE A 274 -25.54 12.83 -2.55
C PHE A 274 -26.00 13.72 -1.40
N GLU A 275 -27.15 13.41 -0.82
CA GLU A 275 -27.72 14.22 0.27
C GLU A 275 -26.78 14.23 1.50
N GLY A 276 -26.16 15.37 1.75
CA GLY A 276 -25.26 15.56 2.91
C GLY A 276 -23.92 14.84 2.80
N ALA A 277 -23.53 14.32 1.62
CA ALA A 277 -22.23 13.70 1.39
C ALA A 277 -21.47 14.41 0.26
N THR A 278 -20.17 14.55 0.43
CA THR A 278 -19.28 15.11 -0.60
C THR A 278 -18.65 13.95 -1.36
N VAL A 279 -19.04 13.76 -2.61
CA VAL A 279 -18.64 12.60 -3.41
C VAL A 279 -18.23 13.05 -4.80
N TYR A 280 -17.12 12.51 -5.29
CA TYR A 280 -16.62 12.76 -6.64
C TYR A 280 -16.39 11.45 -7.39
N ARG A 281 -16.61 11.47 -8.70
CA ARG A 281 -16.38 10.34 -9.60
C ARG A 281 -15.38 10.71 -10.68
N LYS A 282 -14.45 9.79 -10.96
CA LYS A 282 -13.57 9.89 -12.12
C LYS A 282 -14.33 9.41 -13.35
N LEU A 283 -14.70 10.31 -14.25
CA LEU A 283 -15.32 9.91 -15.51
C LEU A 283 -14.23 9.45 -16.50
N PRO A 284 -14.49 8.43 -17.32
CA PRO A 284 -13.57 8.05 -18.39
C PRO A 284 -13.40 9.23 -19.35
N LEU A 285 -12.18 9.41 -19.85
CA LEU A 285 -11.93 10.38 -20.91
C LEU A 285 -12.71 9.93 -22.17
N PRO A 286 -13.33 10.86 -22.93
CA PRO A 286 -13.98 10.50 -24.18
C PRO A 286 -12.98 9.79 -25.09
N ALA A 287 -13.25 8.54 -25.45
CA ALA A 287 -12.43 7.79 -26.36
C ALA A 287 -12.28 8.57 -27.67
N HIS A 288 -11.06 8.89 -28.08
CA HIS A 288 -10.79 9.25 -29.46
C HIS A 288 -11.20 8.05 -30.33
N ALA A 289 -12.22 8.26 -31.17
CA ALA A 289 -12.79 7.41 -32.20
C ALA A 289 -12.21 5.98 -32.39
N ALA A 290 -13.09 4.97 -32.27
CA ALA A 290 -12.88 3.61 -32.82
C ALA A 290 -12.61 3.67 -34.34
N PRO A 291 -11.89 2.70 -34.96
CA PRO A 291 -12.46 1.37 -35.29
C PRO A 291 -11.39 0.22 -35.28
N LEU A 292 -11.62 -1.08 -35.42
CA LEU A 292 -12.48 -1.89 -36.31
C LEU A 292 -12.80 -3.27 -35.69
N ALA A 293 -13.87 -3.90 -36.18
CA ALA A 293 -14.38 -5.21 -35.77
C ALA A 293 -13.37 -6.37 -35.93
N PRO A 294 -13.43 -7.42 -35.08
CA PRO A 294 -12.56 -8.57 -35.20
C PRO A 294 -12.93 -9.47 -36.40
N VAL A 295 -11.93 -9.85 -37.18
CA VAL A 295 -12.02 -10.89 -38.20
C VAL A 295 -12.01 -12.26 -37.52
N THR A 296 -13.09 -13.02 -37.64
CA THR A 296 -13.16 -14.42 -37.20
C THR A 296 -12.41 -15.33 -38.16
N GLN A 297 -11.20 -15.75 -37.79
CA GLN A 297 -10.57 -16.93 -38.38
C GLN A 297 -10.91 -18.17 -37.54
N HIS A 298 -11.67 -19.08 -38.13
CA HIS A 298 -11.97 -20.39 -37.57
C HIS A 298 -10.72 -21.28 -37.71
N PHE A 299 -10.19 -21.78 -36.59
CA PHE A 299 -9.28 -22.92 -36.60
C PHE A 299 -10.10 -24.22 -36.45
N PRO A 300 -9.84 -25.26 -37.25
CA PRO A 300 -10.53 -26.54 -37.11
C PRO A 300 -10.07 -27.23 -35.82
N ILE A 301 -11.01 -27.52 -34.93
CA ILE A 301 -10.77 -28.37 -33.76
C ILE A 301 -10.63 -29.82 -34.27
N LEU A 302 -9.46 -30.42 -34.08
CA LEU A 302 -9.26 -31.86 -34.25
C LEU A 302 -9.90 -32.60 -33.06
N PRO A 303 -10.58 -33.74 -33.27
CA PRO A 303 -11.20 -34.48 -32.17
C PRO A 303 -10.12 -35.15 -31.31
N LEU A 304 -10.09 -34.79 -30.03
CA LEU A 304 -9.28 -35.46 -29.01
C LEU A 304 -9.85 -36.87 -28.76
N SER A 305 -9.00 -37.89 -28.89
CA SER A 305 -9.32 -39.25 -28.46
C SER A 305 -9.44 -39.33 -26.92
N PRO A 306 -10.32 -40.20 -26.39
CA PRO A 306 -10.53 -40.30 -24.95
C PRO A 306 -9.31 -40.94 -24.25
N VAL A 307 -8.83 -40.29 -23.19
CA VAL A 307 -7.83 -40.83 -22.27
C VAL A 307 -8.51 -41.86 -21.36
N PRO A 308 -7.95 -43.06 -21.17
CA PRO A 308 -8.56 -44.08 -20.31
C PRO A 308 -8.39 -43.74 -18.82
N GLU A 309 -9.46 -43.97 -18.08
CA GLU A 309 -9.59 -43.77 -16.63
C GLU A 309 -8.77 -44.84 -15.87
N PRO A 310 -7.95 -44.47 -14.86
CA PRO A 310 -7.20 -45.45 -14.07
C PRO A 310 -8.11 -46.17 -13.06
N PRO A 311 -7.84 -47.45 -12.72
CA PRO A 311 -8.73 -48.25 -11.90
C PRO A 311 -8.66 -47.85 -10.42
N ALA A 312 -9.82 -47.80 -9.76
CA ALA A 312 -9.94 -47.60 -8.33
C ALA A 312 -9.46 -48.85 -7.56
N LEU A 313 -8.48 -48.68 -6.67
CA LEU A 313 -8.13 -49.67 -5.65
C LEU A 313 -8.75 -49.29 -4.30
N PRO A 314 -9.16 -50.29 -3.48
CA PRO A 314 -9.85 -50.03 -2.22
C PRO A 314 -8.84 -49.68 -1.12
N VAL A 315 -9.00 -48.51 -0.51
CA VAL A 315 -8.20 -48.10 0.65
C VAL A 315 -8.91 -48.57 1.93
N THR A 316 -8.42 -49.67 2.51
CA THR A 316 -8.63 -49.99 3.93
C THR A 316 -7.54 -49.30 4.75
N ALA A 317 -7.94 -48.52 5.76
CA ALA A 317 -7.01 -47.83 6.65
C ALA A 317 -6.46 -48.77 7.75
N PRO A 318 -5.14 -48.81 7.99
CA PRO A 318 -4.56 -49.34 9.21
C PRO A 318 -4.24 -48.21 10.23
N PRO A 319 -4.01 -48.56 11.51
CA PRO A 319 -4.06 -47.60 12.62
C PRO A 319 -2.79 -46.74 12.74
N ILE A 320 -3.01 -45.56 13.31
CA ILE A 320 -2.06 -44.48 13.55
C ILE A 320 -0.87 -44.98 14.38
N ALA A 321 0.33 -44.90 13.79
CA ALA A 321 1.60 -44.95 14.50
C ALA A 321 2.07 -43.51 14.78
N ALA A 322 2.53 -43.27 16.01
CA ALA A 322 3.02 -41.98 16.48
C ALA A 322 4.22 -41.48 15.65
N VAL A 323 4.05 -40.35 14.96
CA VAL A 323 5.09 -39.68 14.18
C VAL A 323 5.69 -38.55 15.04
N LYS A 324 7.02 -38.47 15.11
CA LYS A 324 7.79 -37.35 15.66
C LYS A 324 7.30 -36.01 15.06
N PRO A 325 7.43 -34.86 15.74
CA PRO A 325 6.87 -33.60 15.25
C PRO A 325 7.32 -33.36 13.80
N PRO A 326 6.39 -33.15 12.86
CA PRO A 326 6.74 -33.07 11.45
C PRO A 326 7.59 -31.81 11.24
N VAL A 327 8.69 -31.96 10.48
CA VAL A 327 9.40 -30.81 9.91
C VAL A 327 8.36 -29.96 9.19
N PRO A 328 8.23 -28.65 9.49
CA PRO A 328 7.21 -27.81 8.87
C PRO A 328 7.34 -27.86 7.34
N SER A 329 6.22 -28.11 6.64
CA SER A 329 6.23 -28.13 5.18
C SER A 329 6.46 -26.72 4.65
N LEU A 330 7.19 -26.61 3.53
CA LEU A 330 7.43 -25.31 2.90
C LEU A 330 6.11 -24.67 2.45
N ASP A 331 5.12 -25.46 2.03
CA ASP A 331 3.79 -24.99 1.65
C ASP A 331 3.03 -24.39 2.85
N HIS A 332 3.17 -24.98 4.04
CA HIS A 332 2.60 -24.40 5.25
C HIS A 332 3.26 -23.06 5.58
N CYS A 333 4.60 -22.98 5.48
CA CYS A 333 5.34 -21.75 5.68
C CYS A 333 4.94 -20.66 4.66
N ARG A 334 4.74 -21.05 3.39
CA ARG A 334 4.27 -20.16 2.32
C ARG A 334 2.85 -19.68 2.58
N SER A 335 1.97 -20.54 3.06
CA SER A 335 0.62 -20.15 3.45
C SER A 335 0.60 -19.15 4.60
N LEU A 336 1.47 -19.31 5.61
CA LEU A 336 1.64 -18.32 6.68
C LEU A 336 2.16 -16.98 6.15
N TYR A 337 3.12 -17.02 5.23
CA TYR A 337 3.64 -15.84 4.54
C TYR A 337 2.54 -15.11 3.75
N ASP A 338 1.77 -15.82 2.93
CA ASP A 338 0.68 -15.27 2.12
C ASP A 338 -0.45 -14.69 3.00
N GLN A 339 -0.62 -15.20 4.23
CA GLN A 339 -1.56 -14.67 5.23
C GLN A 339 -1.01 -13.44 6.00
N GLY A 340 0.22 -12.98 5.71
CA GLY A 340 0.86 -11.88 6.41
C GLY A 340 1.35 -12.22 7.82
N ARG A 341 1.33 -13.51 8.21
CA ARG A 341 1.74 -14.00 9.54
C ARG A 341 3.25 -14.25 9.56
N TYR A 342 4.04 -13.21 9.28
CA TYR A 342 5.48 -13.34 9.04
C TYR A 342 6.25 -13.85 10.26
N GLY A 343 5.86 -13.48 11.48
CA GLY A 343 6.52 -13.98 12.70
C GLY A 343 6.38 -15.50 12.86
N GLU A 344 5.21 -16.04 12.58
CA GLU A 344 4.97 -17.49 12.61
C GLU A 344 5.63 -18.19 11.42
N ALA A 345 5.64 -17.55 10.24
CA ALA A 345 6.38 -18.07 9.09
C ALA A 345 7.88 -18.17 9.39
N VAL A 346 8.48 -17.17 10.06
CA VAL A 346 9.89 -17.20 10.51
C VAL A 346 10.13 -18.39 11.44
N GLU A 347 9.33 -18.56 12.48
CA GLU A 347 9.50 -19.65 13.45
C GLU A 347 9.46 -21.03 12.76
N GLN A 348 8.50 -21.24 11.86
CA GLN A 348 8.35 -22.50 11.13
C GLN A 348 9.49 -22.72 10.12
N LEU A 349 9.98 -21.65 9.47
CA LEU A 349 11.08 -21.72 8.51
C LEU A 349 12.42 -21.96 9.20
N GLU A 350 12.70 -21.32 10.34
CA GLU A 350 13.88 -21.61 11.15
C GLU A 350 13.88 -23.06 11.65
N ALA A 351 12.72 -23.52 12.15
CA ALA A 351 12.56 -24.92 12.55
C ALA A 351 12.82 -25.87 11.37
N ARG A 352 12.35 -25.54 10.16
CA ARG A 352 12.61 -26.31 8.94
C ARG A 352 14.10 -26.31 8.56
N LEU A 353 14.73 -25.15 8.54
CA LEU A 353 16.15 -24.99 8.17
C LEU A 353 17.08 -25.65 9.19
N ALA A 354 16.66 -25.84 10.45
CA ALA A 354 17.38 -26.66 11.42
C ALA A 354 17.51 -28.13 10.96
N PHE A 355 16.54 -28.65 10.20
CA PHE A 355 16.59 -30.01 9.63
C PHE A 355 17.12 -30.05 8.20
N ALA A 356 16.92 -28.98 7.42
CA ALA A 356 17.39 -28.86 6.03
C ALA A 356 18.10 -27.51 5.80
N PRO A 357 19.38 -27.37 6.22
CA PRO A 357 20.08 -26.07 6.23
C PRO A 357 20.39 -25.48 4.83
N ALA A 358 20.23 -26.27 3.78
CA ALA A 358 20.54 -25.87 2.38
C ALA A 358 19.28 -25.85 1.49
N ASP A 359 18.11 -25.58 2.07
CA ASP A 359 16.86 -25.39 1.33
C ASP A 359 16.75 -23.92 0.85
N ASP A 360 17.30 -23.63 -0.33
CA ASP A 360 17.33 -22.29 -0.94
C ASP A 360 15.94 -21.63 -0.97
N ALA A 361 14.87 -22.40 -1.24
CA ALA A 361 13.51 -21.88 -1.31
C ALA A 361 12.98 -21.47 0.07
N ALA A 362 13.28 -22.27 1.10
CA ALA A 362 12.96 -21.90 2.49
C ALA A 362 13.79 -20.70 2.96
N MET A 363 15.07 -20.61 2.59
CA MET A 363 15.94 -19.48 2.93
C MET A 363 15.47 -18.18 2.27
N LEU A 364 15.06 -18.21 1.00
CA LEU A 364 14.51 -17.03 0.31
C LEU A 364 13.18 -16.58 0.92
N LEU A 365 12.29 -17.53 1.25
CA LEU A 365 11.03 -17.21 1.92
C LEU A 365 11.26 -16.65 3.33
N LEU A 366 12.26 -17.15 4.04
CA LEU A 366 12.68 -16.63 5.35
C LEU A 366 13.23 -15.21 5.22
N ALA A 367 14.09 -14.95 4.24
CA ALA A 367 14.60 -13.61 3.94
C ALA A 367 13.49 -12.61 3.64
N ARG A 368 12.49 -12.99 2.81
CA ARG A 368 11.29 -12.18 2.54
C ARG A 368 10.49 -11.92 3.82
N SER A 369 10.34 -12.94 4.68
CA SER A 369 9.59 -12.83 5.94
C SER A 369 10.26 -11.88 6.93
N TYR A 370 11.59 -11.88 7.03
CA TYR A 370 12.33 -10.90 7.84
C TYR A 370 12.26 -9.49 7.23
N ALA A 371 12.37 -9.37 5.91
CA ALA A 371 12.28 -8.08 5.23
C ALA A 371 10.91 -7.41 5.50
N ASN A 372 9.82 -8.16 5.41
CA ASN A 372 8.46 -7.67 5.70
C ASN A 372 8.24 -7.26 7.17
N GLN A 373 9.09 -7.74 8.09
CA GLN A 373 9.09 -7.35 9.50
C GLN A 373 10.06 -6.20 9.81
N GLY A 374 10.79 -5.69 8.81
CA GLY A 374 11.81 -4.65 8.98
C GLY A 374 13.17 -5.14 9.49
N HIS A 375 13.36 -6.45 9.64
CA HIS A 375 14.61 -7.10 10.04
C HIS A 375 15.57 -7.23 8.84
N LEU A 376 16.05 -6.10 8.33
CA LEU A 376 16.80 -6.02 7.06
C LEU A 376 18.21 -6.63 7.14
N ALA A 377 18.81 -6.72 8.32
CA ALA A 377 20.13 -7.33 8.49
C ALA A 377 20.05 -8.85 8.37
N GLU A 378 19.06 -9.44 9.04
CA GLU A 378 18.73 -10.86 9.02
C GLU A 378 18.28 -11.27 7.62
N ALA A 379 17.41 -10.48 6.99
CA ALA A 379 16.98 -10.72 5.61
C ALA A 379 18.16 -10.76 4.62
N ALA A 380 19.09 -9.81 4.74
CA ALA A 380 20.30 -9.78 3.90
C ALA A 380 21.22 -10.97 4.17
N HIS A 381 21.37 -11.38 5.43
CA HIS A 381 22.16 -12.56 5.81
C HIS A 381 21.62 -13.83 5.14
N TRP A 382 20.31 -14.04 5.17
CA TRP A 382 19.68 -15.20 4.53
C TRP A 382 19.80 -15.18 3.00
N CYS A 383 19.68 -14.01 2.37
CA CYS A 383 19.95 -13.88 0.93
C CYS A 383 21.41 -14.21 0.59
N GLN A 384 22.36 -13.74 1.40
CA GLN A 384 23.78 -14.06 1.20
C GLN A 384 24.05 -15.55 1.39
N GLY A 385 23.41 -16.20 2.37
CA GLY A 385 23.49 -17.65 2.55
C GLY A 385 23.05 -18.44 1.31
N VAL A 386 21.97 -18.01 0.66
CA VAL A 386 21.56 -18.62 -0.63
C VAL A 386 22.59 -18.37 -1.71
N LEU A 387 23.19 -17.18 -1.79
CA LEU A 387 24.22 -16.87 -2.78
C LEU A 387 25.55 -17.59 -2.52
N ASP A 388 25.85 -17.97 -1.28
CA ASP A 388 27.02 -18.75 -0.93
C ASP A 388 26.91 -20.20 -1.42
N HIS A 389 25.69 -20.77 -1.38
CA HIS A 389 25.39 -22.09 -1.94
C HIS A 389 25.13 -22.05 -3.46
N ASN A 390 24.41 -21.03 -3.92
CA ASN A 390 23.90 -20.87 -5.29
C ASN A 390 24.13 -19.46 -5.82
N ARG A 391 25.36 -19.22 -6.30
CA ARG A 391 25.81 -17.92 -6.81
C ARG A 391 25.03 -17.40 -8.03
N VAL A 392 24.32 -18.29 -8.73
CA VAL A 392 23.59 -17.99 -9.97
C VAL A 392 22.09 -17.80 -9.74
N SER A 393 21.64 -17.70 -8.47
CA SER A 393 20.25 -17.39 -8.13
C SER A 393 19.90 -15.94 -8.46
N ALA A 394 19.21 -15.73 -9.58
CA ALA A 394 18.72 -14.41 -9.97
C ALA A 394 17.74 -13.83 -8.93
N GLU A 395 16.90 -14.68 -8.34
CA GLU A 395 15.93 -14.30 -7.31
C GLU A 395 16.62 -13.82 -6.02
N ALA A 396 17.69 -14.49 -5.59
CA ALA A 396 18.46 -14.08 -4.42
C ALA A 396 19.16 -12.74 -4.62
N HIS A 397 19.78 -12.53 -5.81
CA HIS A 397 20.38 -11.23 -6.15
C HIS A 397 19.34 -10.10 -6.22
N HIS A 398 18.15 -10.39 -6.76
CA HIS A 398 17.06 -9.42 -6.82
C HIS A 398 16.58 -9.04 -5.41
N LEU A 399 16.26 -10.02 -4.57
CA LEU A 399 15.79 -9.80 -3.20
C LEU A 399 16.83 -9.07 -2.35
N LEU A 400 18.11 -9.47 -2.44
CA LEU A 400 19.20 -8.78 -1.76
C LEU A 400 19.29 -7.31 -2.18
N ALA A 401 19.08 -7.01 -3.46
CA ALA A 401 19.09 -5.63 -3.93
C ALA A 401 17.94 -4.80 -3.36
N MET A 402 16.74 -5.38 -3.27
CA MET A 402 15.59 -4.71 -2.64
C MET A 402 15.88 -4.40 -1.17
N ILE A 403 16.46 -5.35 -0.43
CA ILE A 403 16.86 -5.16 0.97
C ILE A 403 17.95 -4.08 1.10
N GLN A 404 18.94 -4.07 0.20
CA GLN A 404 20.00 -3.04 0.18
C GLN A 404 19.44 -1.65 -0.11
N GLN A 405 18.44 -1.55 -0.99
CA GLN A 405 17.76 -0.29 -1.29
C GLN A 405 17.00 0.25 -0.07
N GLU A 406 16.28 -0.61 0.66
CA GLU A 406 15.60 -0.24 1.91
C GLU A 406 16.58 0.20 3.01
N ARG A 407 17.81 -0.33 2.99
CA ARG A 407 18.90 0.12 3.89
C ARG A 407 19.59 1.40 3.43
N GLY A 408 19.23 1.94 2.27
CA GLY A 408 19.85 3.13 1.68
C GLY A 408 21.19 2.87 0.96
N ASP A 409 21.62 1.62 0.82
CA ASP A 409 22.86 1.28 0.09
C ASP A 409 22.58 1.11 -1.41
N ALA A 410 22.40 2.26 -2.08
CA ALA A 410 22.04 2.31 -3.48
C ALA A 410 23.15 1.77 -4.42
N ALA A 411 24.41 1.79 -4.00
CA ALA A 411 25.53 1.28 -4.77
C ALA A 411 25.57 -0.25 -4.75
N ALA A 412 25.41 -0.86 -3.58
CA ALA A 412 25.30 -2.31 -3.46
C ALA A 412 24.05 -2.84 -4.17
N ALA A 413 22.90 -2.16 -4.01
CA ALA A 413 21.66 -2.50 -4.69
C ALA A 413 21.83 -2.51 -6.22
N ALA A 414 22.50 -1.51 -6.79
CA ALA A 414 22.78 -1.47 -8.23
C ALA A 414 23.63 -2.66 -8.69
N ALA A 415 24.67 -3.03 -7.94
CA ALA A 415 25.53 -4.17 -8.28
C ALA A 415 24.77 -5.50 -8.21
N SER A 416 23.91 -5.67 -7.19
CA SER A 416 23.06 -6.85 -7.02
C SER A 416 22.00 -6.95 -8.14
N LEU A 417 21.33 -5.84 -8.49
CA LEU A 417 20.39 -5.82 -9.63
C LEU A 417 21.08 -6.08 -10.98
N GLN A 418 22.30 -5.59 -11.18
CA GLN A 418 23.07 -5.90 -12.39
C GLN A 418 23.35 -7.39 -12.53
N ARG A 419 23.68 -8.07 -11.41
CA ARG A 419 23.88 -9.52 -11.39
C ARG A 419 22.57 -10.27 -11.62
N ALA A 420 21.49 -9.87 -10.96
CA ALA A 420 20.16 -10.43 -11.18
C ALA A 420 19.74 -10.30 -12.66
N LEU A 421 19.97 -9.14 -13.27
CA LEU A 421 19.60 -8.89 -14.66
C LEU A 421 20.50 -9.64 -15.66
N PHE A 422 21.79 -9.82 -15.34
CA PHE A 422 22.67 -10.65 -16.15
C PHE A 422 22.21 -12.12 -16.17
N LEU A 423 21.77 -12.64 -15.02
CA LEU A 423 21.28 -14.01 -14.87
C LEU A 423 19.88 -14.21 -15.46
N ALA A 424 19.02 -13.20 -15.36
CA ALA A 424 17.66 -13.21 -15.91
C ALA A 424 17.37 -11.94 -16.75
N PRO A 425 17.86 -11.86 -18.01
CA PRO A 425 17.71 -10.67 -18.86
C PRO A 425 16.26 -10.30 -19.20
N GLN A 426 15.35 -11.26 -19.11
CA GLN A 426 13.92 -11.08 -19.37
C GLN A 426 13.11 -10.84 -18.08
N SER A 427 13.78 -10.71 -16.92
CA SER A 427 13.10 -10.45 -15.64
C SER A 427 12.51 -9.03 -15.64
N ILE A 428 11.20 -8.97 -15.82
CA ILE A 428 10.42 -7.73 -15.81
C ILE A 428 10.56 -7.02 -14.45
N ALA A 429 10.47 -7.77 -13.34
CA ALA A 429 10.65 -7.24 -11.99
C ALA A 429 12.03 -6.60 -11.79
N THR A 430 13.10 -7.23 -12.30
CA THR A 430 14.46 -6.69 -12.20
C THR A 430 14.66 -5.45 -13.06
N HIS A 431 14.07 -5.41 -14.26
CA HIS A 431 14.06 -4.19 -15.07
C HIS A 431 13.29 -3.05 -14.38
N LEU A 432 12.18 -3.34 -13.73
CA LEU A 432 11.40 -2.34 -12.99
C LEU A 432 12.19 -1.78 -11.81
N ALA A 433 12.82 -2.64 -11.01
CA ALA A 433 13.69 -2.23 -9.91
C ALA A 433 14.88 -1.37 -10.40
N MET A 434 15.52 -1.76 -11.51
CA MET A 434 16.59 -0.96 -12.12
C MET A 434 16.12 0.40 -12.64
N ALA A 435 14.91 0.47 -13.22
CA ALA A 435 14.33 1.72 -13.68
C ALA A 435 14.07 2.68 -12.51
N ASN A 436 13.53 2.15 -11.42
CA ASN A 436 13.23 2.91 -10.21
C ASN A 436 14.50 3.42 -9.52
N LEU A 437 15.52 2.57 -9.37
CA LEU A 437 16.82 2.95 -8.81
C LEU A 437 17.56 3.97 -9.67
N ALA A 438 17.51 3.84 -11.00
CA ALA A 438 18.07 4.84 -11.91
C ALA A 438 17.33 6.18 -11.80
N ARG A 439 16.00 6.15 -11.65
CA ARG A 439 15.17 7.35 -11.50
C ARG A 439 15.46 8.08 -10.19
N SER A 440 15.59 7.38 -9.07
CA SER A 440 15.90 7.99 -7.76
C SER A 440 17.30 8.64 -7.74
N GLN A 441 18.24 8.13 -8.53
CA GLN A 441 19.59 8.68 -8.69
C GLN A 441 19.68 9.77 -9.79
N GLY A 442 18.57 10.17 -10.41
CA GLY A 442 18.56 11.15 -11.50
C GLY A 442 19.17 10.65 -12.81
N ARG A 443 19.46 9.35 -12.96
CA ARG A 443 19.98 8.72 -14.18
C ARG A 443 18.85 8.47 -15.19
N VAL A 444 18.32 9.56 -15.73
CA VAL A 444 17.13 9.58 -16.61
C VAL A 444 17.28 8.68 -17.84
N ARG A 445 18.47 8.66 -18.47
CA ARG A 445 18.73 7.83 -19.66
C ARG A 445 18.64 6.34 -19.36
N ASP A 446 19.18 5.91 -18.23
CA ASP A 446 19.17 4.51 -17.81
C ASP A 446 17.76 4.06 -17.41
N ALA A 447 17.04 4.91 -16.66
CA ALA A 447 15.64 4.66 -16.31
C ALA A 447 14.76 4.49 -17.57
N ARG A 448 14.89 5.38 -18.57
CA ARG A 448 14.18 5.25 -19.85
C ARG A 448 14.53 3.97 -20.60
N LYS A 449 15.80 3.56 -20.60
CA LYS A 449 16.21 2.30 -21.24
C LYS A 449 15.46 1.11 -20.62
N HIS A 450 15.38 1.05 -19.29
CA HIS A 450 14.69 -0.05 -18.60
C HIS A 450 13.18 -0.05 -18.83
N TYR A 451 12.51 1.11 -18.80
CA TYR A 451 11.08 1.16 -19.16
C TYR A 451 10.80 0.74 -20.60
N ARG A 452 11.70 1.06 -21.54
CA ARG A 452 11.59 0.59 -22.93
C ARG A 452 11.73 -0.92 -23.04
N ASN A 453 12.70 -1.49 -22.32
CA ASN A 453 12.87 -2.94 -22.28
C ASN A 453 11.64 -3.65 -21.68
N ILE A 454 11.03 -3.09 -20.63
CA ILE A 454 9.78 -3.62 -20.06
C ILE A 454 8.68 -3.63 -21.12
N MET A 455 8.45 -2.52 -21.83
CA MET A 455 7.44 -2.47 -22.89
C MET A 455 7.73 -3.48 -24.00
N GLY A 456 9.00 -3.65 -24.40
CA GLY A 456 9.39 -4.64 -25.41
C GLY A 456 9.22 -6.09 -24.95
N LEU A 457 9.46 -6.39 -23.67
CA LEU A 457 9.21 -7.73 -23.10
C LEU A 457 7.72 -8.05 -22.98
N LEU A 458 6.87 -7.03 -22.86
CA LEU A 458 5.42 -7.19 -22.79
C LEU A 458 4.76 -7.16 -24.18
N GLU A 459 5.52 -6.88 -25.24
CA GLU A 459 5.01 -6.81 -26.61
C GLU A 459 4.58 -8.20 -27.09
N GLY A 460 3.32 -8.34 -27.50
CA GLY A 460 2.73 -9.61 -27.94
C GLY A 460 2.05 -10.44 -26.83
N HIS A 461 2.14 -10.02 -25.56
CA HIS A 461 1.36 -10.61 -24.49
C HIS A 461 -0.08 -10.06 -24.45
N ARG A 462 -1.02 -10.87 -23.92
CA ARG A 462 -2.42 -10.45 -23.79
C ARG A 462 -2.57 -9.45 -22.65
N PRO A 463 -3.27 -8.32 -22.81
CA PRO A 463 -3.40 -7.30 -21.76
C PRO A 463 -3.94 -7.82 -20.42
N GLU A 464 -4.73 -8.89 -20.42
CA GLU A 464 -5.36 -9.51 -19.24
C GLU A 464 -4.47 -10.56 -18.56
N GLU A 465 -3.34 -10.94 -19.17
CA GLU A 465 -2.44 -11.94 -18.62
C GLU A 465 -1.80 -11.44 -17.32
N ILE A 466 -1.82 -12.27 -16.28
CA ILE A 466 -1.31 -11.94 -14.95
C ILE A 466 0.19 -12.25 -14.87
N LEU A 467 0.97 -11.31 -14.36
CA LEU A 467 2.39 -11.42 -14.09
C LEU A 467 2.59 -11.92 -12.64
N PRO A 468 2.91 -13.21 -12.43
CA PRO A 468 3.00 -13.80 -11.09
C PRO A 468 4.13 -13.18 -10.24
N ASP A 469 5.22 -12.72 -10.87
CA ASP A 469 6.36 -12.12 -10.18
C ASP A 469 6.12 -10.66 -9.73
N LEU A 470 4.93 -10.11 -10.00
CA LEU A 470 4.55 -8.72 -9.72
C LEU A 470 3.17 -8.64 -9.07
N GLU A 471 2.93 -9.49 -8.06
CA GLU A 471 1.76 -9.42 -7.17
C GLU A 471 0.40 -9.46 -7.91
N GLY A 472 0.31 -10.19 -9.01
CA GLY A 472 -0.95 -10.36 -9.73
C GLY A 472 -1.29 -9.24 -10.72
N MET A 473 -0.34 -8.37 -11.08
CA MET A 473 -0.55 -7.31 -12.06
C MET A 473 -0.78 -7.86 -13.47
N THR A 474 -1.66 -7.24 -14.26
CA THR A 474 -1.82 -7.61 -15.67
C THR A 474 -0.76 -6.97 -16.58
N VAL A 475 -0.46 -7.64 -17.68
CA VAL A 475 0.44 -7.15 -18.74
C VAL A 475 0.04 -5.75 -19.23
N GLY A 476 -1.25 -5.53 -19.52
CA GLY A 476 -1.73 -4.24 -20.03
C GLY A 476 -1.49 -3.11 -19.02
N ARG A 477 -1.70 -3.40 -17.73
CA ARG A 477 -1.49 -2.44 -16.65
C ARG A 477 -0.02 -2.06 -16.48
N LEU A 478 0.90 -3.01 -16.58
CA LEU A 478 2.33 -2.71 -16.50
C LEU A 478 2.83 -1.96 -17.74
N MET A 479 2.28 -2.27 -18.92
CA MET A 479 2.56 -1.57 -20.16
C MET A 479 2.23 -0.08 -20.04
N ASP A 480 1.07 0.25 -19.48
CA ASP A 480 0.66 1.64 -19.26
C ASP A 480 1.61 2.36 -18.28
N VAL A 481 1.97 1.73 -17.16
CA VAL A 481 2.90 2.32 -16.18
C VAL A 481 4.26 2.61 -16.82
N ALA A 482 4.82 1.64 -17.56
CA ALA A 482 6.10 1.78 -18.23
C ALA A 482 6.07 2.86 -19.31
N ALA A 483 4.98 2.95 -20.10
CA ALA A 483 4.80 3.95 -21.15
C ALA A 483 4.73 5.37 -20.57
N HIS A 484 3.94 5.57 -19.51
CA HIS A 484 3.80 6.86 -18.85
C HIS A 484 5.12 7.30 -18.20
N ALA A 485 5.79 6.40 -17.47
CA ALA A 485 7.08 6.70 -16.84
C ALA A 485 8.16 7.01 -17.89
N HIS A 486 8.20 6.27 -18.99
CA HIS A 486 9.11 6.56 -20.10
C HIS A 486 8.82 7.95 -20.71
N ALA A 487 7.56 8.29 -20.98
CA ALA A 487 7.16 9.57 -21.56
C ALA A 487 7.50 10.77 -20.65
N ALA A 488 7.18 10.67 -19.35
CA ALA A 488 7.45 11.73 -18.37
C ALA A 488 8.95 12.06 -18.30
N LEU A 489 9.80 11.04 -18.36
CA LEU A 489 11.26 11.21 -18.37
C LEU A 489 11.80 11.83 -19.67
N GLY A 490 11.02 11.83 -20.76
CA GLY A 490 11.41 12.47 -22.03
C GLY A 490 11.12 13.95 -22.10
N GLN A 491 10.04 14.39 -21.43
CA GLN A 491 9.70 15.81 -21.33
C GLN A 491 10.69 16.56 -20.42
N ALA A 492 11.23 15.90 -19.40
CA ALA A 492 12.24 16.46 -18.50
C ALA A 492 13.58 16.78 -19.19
N THR A 493 13.91 16.11 -20.30
CA THR A 493 15.17 16.32 -21.05
C THR A 493 15.04 17.32 -22.21
N GLY A 494 13.83 17.78 -22.53
CA GLY A 494 13.58 18.69 -23.66
C GLY A 494 13.63 20.18 -23.30
N GLY A 495 14.01 20.52 -22.07
CA GLY A 495 14.04 21.90 -21.55
C GLY A 495 15.44 22.54 -21.48
N GLU A 496 16.48 21.87 -21.96
CA GLU A 496 17.82 22.47 -22.10
C GLU A 496 18.16 22.61 -23.59
N PHE A 497 17.87 23.80 -24.13
CA PHE A 497 18.55 24.40 -25.27
C PHE A 497 18.74 25.89 -25.01
#